data_AF-A0AAU4D9S3-F1
#
_entry.id   AF-A0AAU4D9S3-F1
#
_cell.length_a   1.000
_cell.length_b   1.000
_cell.length_c   1.000
_cell.angle_alpha   90.00
_cell.angle_beta   90.00
_cell.angle_gamma   90.00
#
_symmetry.space_group_name_H-M   'P 1'
#
loop_
_entity.id
_entity.type
_entity.pdbx_description
1 polymer ?
#
loop_
_entity_poly.entity_id
_entity_poly.type
_entity_poly.pdbx_seq_one_letter_code
_entity_poly.pdbx_strand_id
1 'polypeptide(L)'
;MIGVETVEHLGGPLHRARIERDGQEFALIPGGRVTLGFDPETWRPTAEQAADYAAGQEQGFGYGADLREHLARMLSPRRTVVLDTVLMAVEGEPLTEPPADMPAVLAARGLRMPSSDEWEHACGAGSGTLFRWGDDCPLDRIPYGDRTGPHNEPNAFGLRIAHDTYSAEITGDTTEVRGGDGGESVCGGYGHLLAWLPLATAHIHPDMAEFVYGEDGDDLYEDFTVRPVLAFP
;
A
#
# COMPACT_ATOMS: atom_id res chain seq x y z
N MET A 1 14.22 -12.00 18.38
CA MET A 1 13.12 -11.07 18.72
C MET A 1 13.76 -9.72 18.99
N ILE A 2 13.39 -8.69 18.24
CA ILE A 2 13.91 -7.32 18.36
C ILE A 2 13.23 -6.63 19.53
N GLY A 3 11.92 -6.80 19.66
CA GLY A 3 11.18 -6.29 20.82
C GLY A 3 9.68 -6.51 20.71
N VAL A 4 9.01 -6.29 21.85
CA VAL A 4 7.57 -6.13 21.95
C VAL A 4 7.32 -4.77 22.56
N GLU A 5 6.47 -3.97 21.93
CA GLU A 5 6.11 -2.64 22.42
C GLU A 5 4.60 -2.44 22.36
N THR A 6 4.12 -1.50 23.19
CA THR A 6 2.72 -1.10 23.22
C THR A 6 2.60 0.28 22.62
N VAL A 7 1.75 0.41 21.61
CA VAL A 7 1.41 1.69 20.97
C VAL A 7 -0.06 1.99 21.19
N GLU A 8 -0.44 3.27 21.08
CA GLU A 8 -1.85 3.63 20.96
C GLU A 8 -2.28 3.44 19.50
N HIS A 9 -3.41 2.78 19.28
CA HIS A 9 -4.00 2.56 17.98
C HIS A 9 -5.51 2.45 18.10
N LEU A 10 -6.25 3.26 17.34
CA LEU A 10 -7.71 3.29 17.32
C LEU A 10 -8.35 3.46 18.71
N GLY A 11 -7.75 4.31 19.56
CA GLY A 11 -8.26 4.63 20.90
C GLY A 11 -7.95 3.58 21.97
N GLY A 12 -7.09 2.61 21.68
CA GLY A 12 -6.72 1.55 22.61
C GLY A 12 -5.25 1.12 22.50
N PRO A 13 -4.75 0.34 23.46
CA PRO A 13 -3.41 -0.22 23.37
C PRO A 13 -3.35 -1.35 22.34
N LEU A 14 -2.37 -1.30 21.45
CA LEU A 14 -1.99 -2.37 20.55
C LEU A 14 -0.57 -2.84 20.88
N HIS A 15 -0.40 -4.16 21.02
CA HIS A 15 0.91 -4.77 21.21
C HIS A 15 1.45 -5.22 19.87
N ARG A 16 2.60 -4.67 19.45
CA ARG A 16 3.30 -5.09 18.24
C ARG A 16 4.60 -5.79 18.59
N ALA A 17 4.96 -6.80 17.81
CA ALA A 17 6.17 -7.58 17.99
C ALA A 17 6.99 -7.55 16.71
N ARG A 18 8.30 -7.33 16.86
CA ARG A 18 9.28 -7.40 15.76
C ARG A 18 10.34 -8.45 16.04
N ILE A 19 10.77 -9.16 15.01
CA ILE A 19 11.85 -10.12 15.06
C ILE A 19 12.87 -9.83 13.96
N GLU A 20 14.11 -10.24 14.19
CA GLU A 20 15.15 -10.24 13.18
C GLU A 20 15.40 -11.69 12.79
N ARG A 21 15.55 -11.93 11.49
CA ARG A 21 16.02 -13.21 10.94
C ARG A 21 16.91 -12.90 9.74
N ASP A 22 18.11 -13.48 9.74
CA ASP A 22 19.08 -13.37 8.65
C ASP A 22 19.35 -11.90 8.23
N GLY A 23 19.36 -10.97 9.20
CA GLY A 23 19.58 -9.54 8.98
C GLY A 23 18.36 -8.74 8.51
N GLN A 24 17.19 -9.37 8.35
CA GLN A 24 15.94 -8.72 7.95
C GLN A 24 14.96 -8.64 9.14
N GLU A 25 14.33 -7.47 9.33
CA GLU A 25 13.29 -7.29 10.34
C GLU A 25 11.91 -7.71 9.82
N PHE A 26 11.15 -8.42 10.65
CA PHE A 26 9.77 -8.81 10.39
C PHE A 26 8.86 -8.38 11.54
N ALA A 27 7.69 -7.83 11.21
CA ALA A 27 6.62 -7.55 12.15
C ALA A 27 5.59 -8.68 12.17
N LEU A 28 5.05 -8.99 13.36
CA LEU A 28 3.90 -9.86 13.51
C LEU A 28 2.63 -9.14 13.04
N ILE A 29 1.99 -9.67 12.00
CA ILE A 29 0.71 -9.18 11.49
C ILE A 29 -0.37 -10.17 11.94
N PRO A 30 -1.22 -9.80 12.92
CA PRO A 30 -2.27 -10.68 13.40
C PRO A 30 -3.30 -10.98 12.31
N GLY A 31 -3.58 -12.26 12.08
CA GLY A 31 -4.63 -12.71 11.18
C GLY A 31 -6.01 -12.77 11.84
N GLY A 32 -6.90 -13.55 11.24
CA GLY A 32 -8.28 -13.73 11.65
C GLY A 32 -9.26 -13.22 10.60
N ARG A 33 -10.54 -13.08 11.00
CA ARG A 33 -11.59 -12.51 10.14
C ARG A 33 -11.46 -10.99 10.14
N VAL A 34 -11.11 -10.41 9.00
CA VAL A 34 -10.86 -8.96 8.84
C VAL A 34 -11.72 -8.38 7.72
N THR A 35 -12.01 -7.09 7.80
CA THR A 35 -12.68 -6.35 6.72
C THR A 35 -11.65 -5.51 6.00
N LEU A 36 -11.54 -5.74 4.69
CA LEU A 36 -10.67 -5.02 3.77
C LEU A 36 -11.52 -4.22 2.79
N GLY A 37 -10.85 -3.43 1.99
CA GLY A 37 -11.36 -2.60 0.92
C GLY A 37 -11.95 -1.29 1.41
N PHE A 38 -12.23 -0.43 0.45
CA PHE A 38 -12.82 0.87 0.67
C PHE A 38 -14.24 0.93 0.07
N ASP A 39 -15.10 1.73 0.67
CA ASP A 39 -16.48 1.94 0.20
C ASP A 39 -16.70 3.44 -0.10
N PRO A 40 -16.51 3.87 -1.37
CA PRO A 40 -16.66 5.26 -1.79
C PRO A 40 -18.07 5.83 -1.56
N GLU A 41 -19.10 4.98 -1.44
CA GLU A 41 -20.48 5.43 -1.25
C GLU A 41 -20.74 5.89 0.18
N THR A 42 -20.03 5.31 1.14
CA THR A 42 -20.15 5.66 2.57
C THR A 42 -19.18 6.76 2.99
N TRP A 43 -18.12 6.97 2.21
CA TRP A 43 -17.12 8.01 2.45
C TRP A 43 -17.57 9.39 1.96
N ARG A 44 -17.13 10.44 2.66
CA ARG A 44 -17.41 11.83 2.29
C ARG A 44 -16.09 12.61 2.21
N PRO A 45 -15.69 13.07 1.01
CA PRO A 45 -14.54 13.96 0.90
C PRO A 45 -14.81 15.28 1.63
N THR A 46 -13.74 15.94 2.07
CA THR A 46 -13.83 17.36 2.41
C THR A 46 -14.13 18.20 1.17
N ALA A 47 -14.61 19.43 1.38
CA ALA A 47 -14.84 20.34 0.26
C ALA A 47 -13.54 20.65 -0.52
N GLU A 48 -12.41 20.68 0.18
CA GLU A 48 -11.09 20.92 -0.43
C GLU A 48 -10.63 19.72 -1.26
N GLN A 49 -10.79 18.48 -0.76
CA GLN A 49 -10.47 17.27 -1.53
C GLN A 49 -11.32 17.17 -2.80
N ALA A 50 -12.63 17.46 -2.70
CA ALA A 50 -13.52 17.46 -3.85
C ALA A 50 -13.14 18.54 -4.88
N ALA A 51 -12.73 19.72 -4.43
CA ALA A 51 -12.31 20.81 -5.30
C ALA A 51 -10.95 20.54 -5.98
N ASP A 52 -9.97 19.99 -5.26
CA ASP A 52 -8.66 19.63 -5.81
C ASP A 52 -8.80 18.56 -6.90
N TYR A 53 -9.61 17.52 -6.66
CA TYR A 53 -9.92 16.51 -7.67
C TYR A 53 -10.61 17.10 -8.91
N ALA A 54 -11.62 17.95 -8.73
CA ALA A 54 -12.31 18.59 -9.85
C ALA A 54 -11.36 19.45 -10.71
N ALA A 55 -10.42 20.16 -10.09
CA ALA A 55 -9.38 20.91 -10.80
C ALA A 55 -8.39 20.00 -11.56
N GLY A 56 -8.09 18.81 -11.04
CA GLY A 56 -7.33 17.77 -11.75
C GLY A 56 -8.09 17.24 -12.98
N GLN A 57 -9.40 17.00 -12.85
CA GLN A 57 -10.25 16.55 -13.96
C GLN A 57 -10.33 17.58 -15.10
N GLU A 58 -10.39 18.88 -14.79
CA GLU A 58 -10.33 19.94 -15.81
C GLU A 58 -9.04 19.89 -16.64
N GLN A 59 -7.96 19.34 -16.07
CA GLN A 59 -6.67 19.14 -16.73
C GLN A 59 -6.54 17.76 -17.40
N GLY A 60 -7.59 16.92 -17.32
CA GLY A 60 -7.62 15.58 -17.90
C GLY A 60 -7.07 14.47 -17.00
N PHE A 61 -6.86 14.75 -15.71
CA PHE A 61 -6.39 13.75 -14.74
C PHE A 61 -7.54 13.11 -13.97
N GLY A 62 -7.29 11.91 -13.43
CA GLY A 62 -8.31 11.11 -12.75
C GLY A 62 -9.15 10.28 -13.71
N TYR A 63 -10.03 9.46 -13.14
CA TYR A 63 -10.85 8.49 -13.87
C TYR A 63 -12.32 8.67 -13.53
N GLY A 64 -13.19 8.37 -14.50
CA GLY A 64 -14.64 8.44 -14.31
C GLY A 64 -15.17 9.87 -14.29
N ALA A 65 -16.46 10.00 -14.00
CA ALA A 65 -17.17 11.27 -13.96
C ALA A 65 -16.90 12.07 -12.69
N ASP A 66 -16.55 11.41 -11.58
CA ASP A 66 -16.30 12.06 -10.30
C ASP A 66 -15.28 11.28 -9.42
N LEU A 67 -14.97 11.87 -8.26
CA LEU A 67 -14.02 11.29 -7.30
C LEU A 67 -14.44 9.90 -6.83
N ARG A 68 -15.75 9.60 -6.72
CA ARG A 68 -16.18 8.26 -6.29
C ARG A 68 -15.89 7.21 -7.35
N GLU A 69 -16.14 7.51 -8.62
CA GLU A 69 -15.81 6.62 -9.71
C GLU A 69 -14.30 6.38 -9.81
N HIS A 70 -13.48 7.42 -9.57
CA HIS A 70 -12.02 7.26 -9.48
C HIS A 70 -11.63 6.32 -8.33
N LEU A 71 -12.15 6.55 -7.13
CA LEU A 71 -11.85 5.69 -5.97
C LEU A 71 -12.33 4.26 -6.17
N ALA A 72 -13.49 4.05 -6.80
CA ALA A 72 -14.00 2.71 -7.10
C ALA A 72 -13.14 1.93 -8.10
N ARG A 73 -12.37 2.64 -8.94
CA ARG A 73 -11.39 2.03 -9.86
C ARG A 73 -10.05 1.74 -9.17
N MET A 74 -9.58 2.66 -8.34
CA MET A 74 -8.22 2.63 -7.77
C MET A 74 -8.14 2.03 -6.36
N LEU A 75 -9.26 1.76 -5.71
CA LEU A 75 -9.31 1.13 -4.39
C LEU A 75 -10.04 -0.21 -4.45
N SER A 76 -9.50 -1.22 -3.79
CA SER A 76 -10.11 -2.53 -3.73
C SER A 76 -11.49 -2.44 -3.05
N PRO A 77 -12.51 -3.17 -3.54
CA PRO A 77 -13.85 -3.10 -3.00
C PRO A 77 -13.93 -3.73 -1.61
N ARG A 78 -14.79 -3.15 -0.76
CA ARG A 78 -15.02 -3.63 0.61
C ARG A 78 -15.43 -5.11 0.63
N ARG A 79 -14.70 -5.93 1.38
CA ARG A 79 -14.91 -7.38 1.50
C ARG A 79 -14.48 -7.91 2.88
N THR A 80 -14.93 -9.10 3.24
CA THR A 80 -14.47 -9.81 4.44
C THR A 80 -13.68 -11.04 4.06
N VAL A 81 -12.48 -11.18 4.62
CA VAL A 81 -11.57 -12.30 4.36
C VAL A 81 -11.11 -12.92 5.68
N VAL A 82 -10.54 -14.12 5.61
CA VAL A 82 -9.88 -14.78 6.74
C VAL A 82 -8.41 -14.91 6.38
N LEU A 83 -7.55 -14.30 7.17
CA LEU A 83 -6.11 -14.30 6.96
C LEU A 83 -5.40 -15.09 8.05
N ASP A 84 -4.28 -15.70 7.70
CA ASP A 84 -3.37 -16.26 8.68
C ASP A 84 -2.56 -15.16 9.36
N THR A 85 -2.10 -15.44 10.58
CA THR A 85 -1.09 -14.57 11.23
C THR A 85 0.24 -14.79 10.54
N VAL A 86 0.87 -13.71 10.09
CA VAL A 86 2.13 -13.76 9.36
C VAL A 86 3.22 -12.95 10.03
N LEU A 87 4.47 -13.24 9.66
CA LEU A 87 5.60 -12.35 9.93
C LEU A 87 5.99 -11.70 8.61
N MET A 88 5.72 -10.41 8.48
CA MET A 88 5.88 -9.63 7.27
C MET A 88 7.07 -8.69 7.40
N ALA A 89 7.87 -8.54 6.34
CA ALA A 89 9.02 -7.64 6.34
C ALA A 89 8.61 -6.20 6.70
N VAL A 90 9.37 -5.58 7.61
CA VAL A 90 9.12 -4.20 8.07
C VAL A 90 9.25 -3.20 6.93
N GLU A 91 10.22 -3.44 6.04
CA GLU A 91 10.44 -2.69 4.80
C GLU A 91 10.25 -3.62 3.60
N GLY A 92 9.77 -3.07 2.48
CA GLY A 92 9.82 -3.75 1.19
C GLY A 92 11.25 -3.78 0.67
N GLU A 93 11.55 -4.73 -0.21
CA GLU A 93 12.83 -4.83 -0.92
C GLU A 93 12.62 -4.71 -2.42
N PRO A 94 13.53 -4.06 -3.17
CA PRO A 94 13.48 -4.03 -4.63
C PRO A 94 13.48 -5.43 -5.23
N LEU A 95 12.84 -5.59 -6.38
CA LEU A 95 12.94 -6.85 -7.12
C LEU A 95 14.36 -7.02 -7.66
N THR A 96 14.88 -8.23 -7.55
CA THR A 96 16.22 -8.58 -8.04
C THR A 96 16.18 -9.42 -9.32
N GLU A 97 15.00 -9.90 -9.67
CA GLU A 97 14.70 -10.72 -10.84
C GLU A 97 13.32 -10.28 -11.36
N PRO A 98 12.96 -10.66 -12.60
CA PRO A 98 11.63 -10.39 -13.13
C PRO A 98 10.51 -10.88 -12.18
N PRO A 99 9.34 -10.23 -12.15
CA PRO A 99 8.25 -10.56 -11.23
C PRO A 99 7.82 -12.03 -11.23
N ALA A 100 7.92 -12.70 -12.38
CA ALA A 100 7.62 -14.12 -12.53
C ALA A 100 8.59 -15.05 -11.78
N ASP A 101 9.84 -14.62 -11.59
CA ASP A 101 10.92 -15.40 -10.98
C ASP A 101 11.12 -15.09 -9.49
N MET A 102 10.66 -13.92 -9.03
CA MET A 102 10.73 -13.49 -7.63
C MET A 102 10.18 -14.50 -6.60
N PRO A 103 9.10 -15.26 -6.86
CA PRO A 103 8.66 -16.31 -5.93
C PRO A 103 9.74 -17.36 -5.63
N ALA A 104 10.56 -17.74 -6.62
CA ALA A 104 11.65 -18.69 -6.43
C ALA A 104 12.82 -18.08 -5.64
N VAL A 105 13.13 -16.80 -5.90
CA VAL A 105 14.13 -16.03 -5.14
C VAL A 105 13.77 -15.97 -3.66
N LEU A 106 12.51 -15.64 -3.34
CA LEU A 106 12.03 -15.61 -1.96
C LEU A 106 12.00 -17.00 -1.32
N ALA A 107 11.53 -18.02 -2.06
CA ALA A 107 11.48 -19.39 -1.55
C ALA A 107 12.86 -19.93 -1.15
N ALA A 108 13.91 -19.60 -1.90
CA ALA A 108 15.29 -19.96 -1.58
C ALA A 108 15.77 -19.36 -0.23
N ARG A 109 15.14 -18.28 0.24
CA ARG A 109 15.38 -17.63 1.54
C ARG A 109 14.42 -18.08 2.64
N GLY A 110 13.53 -19.03 2.36
CA GLY A 110 12.46 -19.42 3.29
C GLY A 110 11.40 -18.32 3.46
N LEU A 111 11.20 -17.52 2.43
CA LEU A 111 10.21 -16.45 2.33
C LEU A 111 9.20 -16.79 1.23
N ARG A 112 8.10 -16.03 1.19
CA ARG A 112 7.11 -16.08 0.11
C ARG A 112 6.60 -14.69 -0.22
N MET A 113 5.97 -14.58 -1.40
CA MET A 113 5.16 -13.42 -1.74
C MET A 113 4.03 -13.25 -0.69
N PRO A 114 3.70 -12.01 -0.28
CA PRO A 114 2.46 -11.75 0.43
C PRO A 114 1.27 -11.96 -0.51
N SER A 115 0.10 -12.33 0.00
CA SER A 115 -1.12 -12.14 -0.78
C SER A 115 -1.49 -10.65 -0.82
N SER A 116 -2.32 -10.29 -1.79
CA SER A 116 -2.81 -8.91 -1.90
C SER A 116 -3.63 -8.48 -0.67
N ASP A 117 -4.44 -9.40 -0.14
CA ASP A 117 -5.19 -9.18 1.11
C ASP A 117 -4.28 -9.04 2.34
N GLU A 118 -3.19 -9.81 2.42
CA GLU A 118 -2.20 -9.69 3.50
C GLU A 118 -1.51 -8.32 3.47
N TRP A 119 -1.14 -7.83 2.28
CA TRP A 119 -0.55 -6.51 2.11
C TRP A 119 -1.53 -5.41 2.56
N GLU A 120 -2.77 -5.49 2.10
CA GLU A 120 -3.81 -4.50 2.40
C GLU A 120 -4.13 -4.45 3.90
N HIS A 121 -4.30 -5.63 4.52
CA HIS A 121 -4.51 -5.76 5.96
C HIS A 121 -3.34 -5.18 6.76
N ALA A 122 -2.12 -5.51 6.34
CA ALA A 122 -0.91 -5.01 6.97
C ALA A 122 -0.78 -3.48 6.83
N CYS A 123 -1.14 -2.92 5.67
CA CYS A 123 -1.08 -1.48 5.40
C CYS A 123 -2.05 -0.69 6.29
N GLY A 124 -3.34 -1.08 6.27
CA GLY A 124 -4.39 -0.39 7.01
C GLY A 124 -4.36 -0.64 8.51
N ALA A 125 -3.80 -1.77 8.95
CA ALA A 125 -3.76 -2.18 10.36
C ALA A 125 -5.12 -2.06 11.07
N GLY A 126 -6.21 -2.30 10.35
CA GLY A 126 -7.58 -2.20 10.85
C GLY A 126 -8.18 -0.79 10.93
N SER A 127 -7.54 0.26 10.40
CA SER A 127 -8.06 1.64 10.48
C SER A 127 -9.40 1.81 9.76
N GLY A 128 -9.60 1.13 8.62
CA GLY A 128 -10.81 1.23 7.81
C GLY A 128 -11.05 2.60 7.16
N THR A 129 -10.05 3.49 7.23
CA THR A 129 -10.01 4.84 6.64
C THR A 129 -9.24 4.85 5.32
N LEU A 130 -9.36 5.93 4.54
CA LEU A 130 -8.71 6.07 3.24
C LEU A 130 -7.19 5.86 3.33
N PHE A 131 -6.54 6.54 4.27
CA PHE A 131 -5.15 6.35 4.63
C PHE A 131 -5.04 5.73 6.02
N ARG A 132 -3.92 5.09 6.34
CA ARG A 132 -3.69 4.48 7.66
C ARG A 132 -3.66 5.49 8.82
N TRP A 133 -3.60 6.78 8.52
CA TRP A 133 -3.63 7.89 9.49
C TRP A 133 -4.97 8.66 9.50
N GLY A 134 -5.95 8.27 8.69
CA GLY A 134 -7.25 8.94 8.58
C GLY A 134 -7.73 9.12 7.15
N ASP A 135 -8.83 9.86 6.97
CA ASP A 135 -9.44 10.10 5.65
C ASP A 135 -8.87 11.32 4.92
N ASP A 136 -8.09 12.15 5.61
CA ASP A 136 -7.54 13.38 5.10
C ASP A 136 -6.07 13.24 4.67
N CYS A 137 -5.70 14.05 3.68
CA CYS A 137 -4.32 14.24 3.24
C CYS A 137 -3.98 15.74 3.17
N PRO A 138 -2.71 16.13 3.29
CA PRO A 138 -2.28 17.50 3.03
C PRO A 138 -2.62 17.91 1.58
N LEU A 139 -3.32 19.04 1.41
CA LEU A 139 -3.67 19.60 0.09
C LEU A 139 -2.87 20.86 -0.27
N ASP A 140 -1.87 21.21 0.55
CA ASP A 140 -0.91 22.28 0.31
C ASP A 140 0.46 21.76 -0.17
N ARG A 141 0.60 20.44 -0.29
CA ARG A 141 1.81 19.73 -0.72
C ARG A 141 1.50 18.32 -1.20
N ILE A 142 2.43 17.74 -1.95
CA ILE A 142 2.41 16.36 -2.43
C ILE A 142 3.25 15.46 -1.50
N PRO A 143 3.08 14.13 -1.52
CA PRO A 143 3.87 13.25 -0.64
C PRO A 143 5.36 13.24 -1.00
N TYR A 144 5.71 13.39 -2.29
CA TYR A 144 7.10 13.37 -2.71
C TYR A 144 7.90 14.54 -2.12
N GLY A 145 8.95 14.22 -1.38
CA GLY A 145 9.80 15.19 -0.69
C GLY A 145 9.23 15.76 0.61
N ASP A 146 7.99 15.43 0.99
CA ASP A 146 7.41 15.84 2.29
C ASP A 146 7.92 14.94 3.42
N ARG A 147 9.03 15.36 4.03
CA ARG A 147 9.67 14.65 5.16
C ARG A 147 8.91 14.76 6.49
N THR A 148 7.83 15.54 6.52
CA THR A 148 7.02 15.80 7.73
C THR A 148 5.62 15.22 7.64
N GLY A 149 5.27 14.65 6.49
CA GLY A 149 3.97 14.07 6.25
C GLY A 149 3.74 12.78 7.05
N PRO A 150 2.47 12.43 7.33
CA PRO A 150 2.11 11.27 8.15
C PRO A 150 2.55 9.93 7.54
N HIS A 151 2.77 9.90 6.22
CA HIS A 151 3.25 8.72 5.50
C HIS A 151 4.68 8.30 5.90
N ASN A 152 5.47 9.18 6.53
CA ASN A 152 6.83 8.86 7.00
C ASN A 152 6.84 8.01 8.28
N GLU A 153 5.79 8.06 9.09
CA GLU A 153 5.73 7.36 10.37
C GLU A 153 5.44 5.86 10.17
N PRO A 154 6.02 4.94 10.94
CA PRO A 154 5.62 3.54 10.91
C PRO A 154 4.12 3.39 11.21
N ASN A 155 3.46 2.39 10.62
CA ASN A 155 2.07 2.10 10.95
C ASN A 155 1.92 1.42 12.33
N ALA A 156 0.70 1.07 12.71
CA ALA A 156 0.42 0.46 14.01
C ALA A 156 1.16 -0.89 14.23
N PHE A 157 1.41 -1.66 13.18
CA PHE A 157 2.22 -2.88 13.25
C PHE A 157 3.74 -2.62 13.20
N GLY A 158 4.15 -1.37 13.00
CA GLY A 158 5.55 -0.95 12.92
C GLY A 158 6.15 -1.10 11.52
N LEU A 159 5.32 -1.21 10.48
CA LEU A 159 5.75 -1.31 9.09
C LEU A 159 6.03 0.08 8.50
N ARG A 160 7.03 0.16 7.62
CA ARG A 160 7.21 1.25 6.66
C ARG A 160 6.59 0.82 5.34
N ILE A 161 5.31 1.17 5.16
CA ILE A 161 4.42 0.71 4.07
C ILE A 161 3.53 1.86 3.59
N ALA A 162 3.20 1.87 2.29
CA ALA A 162 2.43 2.93 1.63
C ALA A 162 2.96 4.32 2.01
N HIS A 163 4.26 4.50 1.75
CA HIS A 163 5.05 5.59 2.29
C HIS A 163 5.80 6.39 1.22
N ASP A 164 5.88 5.88 0.00
CA ASP A 164 6.51 6.52 -1.14
C ASP A 164 5.70 6.14 -2.40
N THR A 165 5.39 7.15 -3.22
CA THR A 165 4.63 6.96 -4.47
C THR A 165 5.44 6.21 -5.54
N TYR A 166 6.77 6.25 -5.43
CA TYR A 166 7.67 5.48 -6.30
C TYR A 166 7.89 4.04 -5.84
N SER A 167 7.46 3.67 -4.63
CA SER A 167 7.67 2.33 -4.09
C SER A 167 6.41 1.49 -4.27
N ALA A 168 6.15 1.09 -5.51
CA ALA A 168 5.05 0.19 -5.82
C ALA A 168 5.40 -1.26 -5.44
N GLU A 169 4.47 -1.97 -4.80
CA GLU A 169 4.70 -3.31 -4.24
C GLU A 169 3.90 -4.38 -5.01
N ILE A 170 4.61 -5.36 -5.57
CA ILE A 170 3.99 -6.55 -6.17
C ILE A 170 3.64 -7.59 -5.09
N THR A 171 2.63 -8.40 -5.38
CA THR A 171 2.17 -9.47 -4.47
C THR A 171 2.09 -10.80 -5.20
N GLY A 172 1.60 -11.84 -4.54
CA GLY A 172 1.28 -13.10 -5.22
C GLY A 172 0.09 -13.01 -6.19
N ASP A 173 -0.66 -11.90 -6.18
CA ASP A 173 -1.67 -11.58 -7.19
C ASP A 173 -1.02 -10.79 -8.33
N THR A 174 -1.05 -11.34 -9.54
CA THR A 174 -0.45 -10.73 -10.73
C THR A 174 -1.41 -9.81 -11.48
N THR A 175 -2.63 -9.59 -10.98
CA THR A 175 -3.64 -8.77 -11.64
C THR A 175 -3.70 -7.34 -11.13
N GLU A 176 -2.96 -7.03 -10.06
CA GLU A 176 -2.91 -5.72 -9.43
C GLU A 176 -1.56 -5.47 -8.75
N VAL A 177 -1.20 -4.20 -8.64
CA VAL A 177 -0.03 -3.72 -7.88
C VAL A 177 -0.51 -2.89 -6.69
N ARG A 178 0.17 -2.99 -5.55
CA ARG A 178 -0.23 -2.38 -4.28
C ARG A 178 0.70 -1.26 -3.88
N GLY A 179 0.11 -0.15 -3.42
CA GLY A 179 0.87 1.02 -3.00
C GLY A 179 1.63 1.66 -4.17
N GLY A 180 1.78 2.98 -4.12
CA GLY A 180 2.49 3.71 -5.17
C GLY A 180 1.86 3.61 -6.57
N ASP A 181 2.40 4.40 -7.46
CA ASP A 181 2.00 4.53 -8.86
C ASP A 181 3.23 4.81 -9.75
N GLY A 182 4.42 4.41 -9.29
CA GLY A 182 5.69 4.74 -9.95
C GLY A 182 6.01 6.25 -9.93
N GLY A 183 5.30 7.03 -9.11
CA GLY A 183 5.41 8.48 -9.06
C GLY A 183 4.72 9.19 -10.22
N GLU A 184 3.86 8.50 -10.98
CA GLU A 184 3.13 9.07 -12.12
C GLU A 184 2.35 10.32 -11.72
N SER A 185 1.53 10.24 -10.68
CA SER A 185 0.69 11.35 -10.22
C SER A 185 1.50 12.57 -9.77
N VAL A 186 2.65 12.33 -9.14
CA VAL A 186 3.58 13.36 -8.67
C VAL A 186 4.32 14.03 -9.84
N CYS A 187 4.93 13.24 -10.73
CA CYS A 187 5.66 13.73 -11.90
C CYS A 187 4.74 14.42 -12.90
N GLY A 188 3.56 13.85 -13.11
CA GLY A 188 2.55 14.35 -14.05
C GLY A 188 1.78 15.55 -13.54
N GLY A 189 1.85 15.85 -12.23
CA GLY A 189 1.19 17.00 -11.63
C GLY A 189 -0.33 16.85 -11.56
N TYR A 190 -0.83 15.71 -11.08
CA TYR A 190 -2.26 15.35 -11.14
C TYR A 190 -3.15 16.14 -10.16
N GLY A 191 -2.56 17.00 -9.34
CA GLY A 191 -3.21 17.62 -8.18
C GLY A 191 -2.78 16.94 -6.89
N HIS A 192 -3.11 17.54 -5.74
CA HIS A 192 -2.63 17.04 -4.46
C HIS A 192 -3.33 15.75 -4.06
N LEU A 193 -4.66 15.68 -4.14
CA LEU A 193 -5.40 14.48 -3.75
C LEU A 193 -4.94 13.26 -4.56
N LEU A 194 -4.89 13.40 -5.88
CA LEU A 194 -4.45 12.32 -6.77
C LEU A 194 -2.99 11.93 -6.49
N ALA A 195 -2.11 12.86 -6.11
CA ALA A 195 -0.75 12.54 -5.71
C ALA A 195 -0.65 11.76 -4.39
N TRP A 196 -1.65 11.85 -3.49
CA TRP A 196 -1.67 11.13 -2.22
C TRP A 196 -2.33 9.75 -2.31
N LEU A 197 -3.32 9.57 -3.19
CA LEU A 197 -4.10 8.32 -3.31
C LEU A 197 -3.29 7.03 -3.53
N PRO A 198 -2.11 7.02 -4.18
CA PRO A 198 -1.29 5.82 -4.26
C PRO A 198 -0.86 5.28 -2.89
N LEU A 199 -0.94 6.08 -1.84
CA LEU A 199 -0.64 5.69 -0.45
C LEU A 199 -1.87 5.25 0.35
N ALA A 200 -3.04 5.17 -0.28
CA ALA A 200 -4.27 4.71 0.36
C ALA A 200 -4.16 3.24 0.79
N THR A 201 -4.86 2.88 1.88
CA THR A 201 -4.78 1.54 2.48
C THR A 201 -5.21 0.44 1.53
N ALA A 202 -6.23 0.73 0.71
CA ALA A 202 -6.82 -0.19 -0.26
C ALA A 202 -6.35 0.06 -1.70
N HIS A 203 -5.30 0.87 -1.93
CA HIS A 203 -4.86 1.21 -3.29
C HIS A 203 -4.51 -0.04 -4.10
N ILE A 204 -5.07 -0.11 -5.31
CA ILE A 204 -4.78 -1.08 -6.36
C ILE A 204 -4.54 -0.33 -7.66
N HIS A 205 -3.47 -0.67 -8.36
CA HIS A 205 -3.20 -0.11 -9.69
C HIS A 205 -3.33 -1.21 -10.76
N PRO A 206 -4.54 -1.44 -11.31
CA PRO A 206 -4.76 -2.53 -12.26
C PRO A 206 -3.97 -2.35 -13.55
N ASP A 207 -3.88 -1.12 -14.07
CA ASP A 207 -3.15 -0.84 -15.32
C ASP A 207 -1.62 -1.00 -15.15
N MET A 208 -1.12 -1.00 -13.91
CA MET A 208 0.30 -1.20 -13.62
C MET A 208 0.67 -2.66 -13.66
N ALA A 209 -0.26 -3.56 -13.36
CA ALA A 209 -0.02 -5.00 -13.49
C ALA A 209 0.23 -5.37 -14.96
N GLU A 210 -0.50 -4.77 -15.91
CA GLU A 210 -0.24 -5.00 -17.34
C GLU A 210 1.18 -4.57 -17.74
N PHE A 211 1.65 -3.44 -17.21
CA PHE A 211 3.02 -2.98 -17.42
C PHE A 211 4.05 -3.91 -16.76
N VAL A 212 3.90 -4.23 -15.47
CA VAL A 212 4.83 -5.06 -14.68
C VAL A 212 5.02 -6.45 -15.27
N TYR A 213 3.96 -7.06 -15.79
CA TYR A 213 3.98 -8.42 -16.33
C TYR A 213 3.98 -8.47 -17.87
N GLY A 214 4.07 -7.32 -18.53
CA GLY A 214 4.13 -7.18 -19.99
C GLY A 214 5.56 -6.90 -20.48
N GLU A 215 5.74 -6.92 -21.82
CA GLU A 215 7.05 -6.71 -22.46
C GLU A 215 7.68 -5.35 -22.11
N ASP A 216 6.86 -4.34 -21.81
CA ASP A 216 7.33 -2.98 -21.47
C ASP A 216 7.97 -2.90 -20.06
N GLY A 217 7.66 -3.83 -19.16
CA GLY A 217 8.17 -3.88 -17.79
C GLY A 217 9.40 -4.77 -17.58
N ASP A 218 9.78 -5.58 -18.57
CA ASP A 218 10.84 -6.60 -18.46
C ASP A 218 12.21 -6.01 -18.07
N ASP A 219 12.50 -4.76 -18.43
CA ASP A 219 13.75 -4.07 -18.10
C ASP A 219 13.60 -3.06 -16.94
N LEU A 220 12.41 -2.98 -16.31
CA LEU A 220 12.05 -1.97 -15.30
C LEU A 220 11.53 -2.60 -14.00
N TYR A 221 11.67 -3.92 -13.82
CA TYR A 221 11.21 -4.59 -12.61
C TYR A 221 11.92 -4.11 -11.33
N GLU A 222 13.15 -3.58 -11.44
CA GLU A 222 13.92 -3.05 -10.30
C GLU A 222 13.26 -1.82 -9.65
N ASP A 223 12.37 -1.14 -10.36
CA ASP A 223 11.59 -0.01 -9.83
C ASP A 223 10.42 -0.46 -8.94
N PHE A 224 10.10 -1.76 -8.95
CA PHE A 224 9.10 -2.36 -8.09
C PHE A 224 9.75 -2.98 -6.85
N THR A 225 8.92 -3.17 -5.84
CA THR A 225 9.32 -3.78 -4.57
C THR A 225 8.42 -4.97 -4.26
N VAL A 226 8.88 -5.84 -3.38
CA VAL A 226 8.08 -6.89 -2.76
C VAL A 226 8.23 -6.78 -1.24
N ARG A 227 7.21 -7.20 -0.50
CA ARG A 227 7.27 -7.28 0.96
C ARG A 227 7.20 -8.72 1.44
N PRO A 228 8.36 -9.38 1.61
CA PRO A 228 8.39 -10.81 1.89
C PRO A 228 7.67 -11.16 3.18
N VAL A 229 7.03 -12.32 3.16
CA VAL A 229 6.46 -12.96 4.35
C VAL A 229 7.29 -14.20 4.67
N LEU A 230 7.56 -14.44 5.95
CA LEU A 230 8.22 -15.68 6.36
C LEU A 230 7.35 -16.89 6.01
N ALA A 231 7.92 -17.83 5.26
CA ALA A 231 7.27 -19.11 5.01
C ALA A 231 7.38 -19.96 6.28
N PHE A 232 6.24 -20.31 6.88
CA PHE A 232 6.19 -21.34 7.90
C PHE A 232 6.11 -22.72 7.22
N PRO A 233 6.87 -23.72 7.71
CA PRO A 233 6.82 -25.09 7.18
C PRO A 233 5.48 -25.79 7.42
#